data_AF-A0A8T9AZL9-F1
#
_entry.id   AF-A0A8T9AZL9-F1
#
_cell.length_a   1.000
_cell.length_b   1.000
_cell.length_c   1.000
_cell.angle_alpha   90.00
_cell.angle_beta   90.00
_cell.angle_gamma   90.00
#
_symmetry.space_group_name_H-M   'P 1'
#
loop_
_entity.id
_entity.type
_entity.pdbx_description
1 polymer ?
#
loop_
_entity_poly.entity_id
_entity_poly.type
_entity_poly.pdbx_seq_one_letter_code
_entity_poly.pdbx_strand_id
1 'polypeptide(L)'
;MDARATRCSNSSEAIHISLVNPEKTLSIFHPKFTYSIFDEDESIFGYQGLKINLRYNSSDMRPVLQVTYNKKYKPVGEVEPTDVKGALEEYLPKTAFEKVAVFEAAIKDPSYAEWSPPGELWKTIQGKADESFEVWKGSLADVTVKQLVKRIQILVPFFIEGGTILDLDDSEGNLDRWTVFFLYKKTPAGTYEFVGYSTVYRYFLYQPITKPGKSPAKKQRIEHEAYLDFTLPLPKISFSDLPCRSRISQFIILPPYHGGGNGSRFYNAIFDYYLQDKSTIEITVEDPNEAFDDLRDLNDLARLRTISEFTALRINKQAMPRHAGPVPPNILDLPGLETLRTKLKIAPRQFFRVVEMQLLSLIHPAVKQSLLVEHSTKDVPNLKEKKHEYHLWQLWVKKRLYKHNKDTLIQLDRSERIEKLEQALGGVEADYARLLRAFDGRAKAPKGEKRGSDGDGEGEGEEPSAKKAKLA
;
A
#
# COMPACT_ATOMS: atom_id res chain seq x y z
N MET A 1 9.24 -7.48 -42.57
CA MET A 1 9.42 -7.72 -41.13
C MET A 1 10.81 -7.26 -40.76
N ASP A 2 10.90 -6.16 -40.02
CA ASP A 2 12.15 -5.44 -39.76
C ASP A 2 13.17 -6.28 -38.98
N ALA A 3 14.39 -6.39 -39.51
CA ALA A 3 15.52 -7.04 -38.84
C ALA A 3 15.94 -6.34 -37.53
N ARG A 4 15.41 -5.14 -37.25
CA ARG A 4 15.52 -4.44 -35.97
C ARG A 4 14.61 -5.04 -34.89
N ALA A 5 13.38 -5.43 -35.23
CA ALA A 5 12.44 -6.02 -34.28
C ALA A 5 12.91 -7.38 -33.73
N THR A 6 13.76 -8.10 -34.47
CA THR A 6 14.33 -9.39 -34.03
C THR A 6 15.55 -9.24 -33.09
N ARG A 7 16.01 -8.01 -32.83
CA ARG A 7 17.22 -7.72 -32.03
C ARG A 7 16.92 -7.07 -30.67
N CYS A 8 15.68 -6.65 -30.45
CA CYS A 8 15.19 -6.15 -29.18
C CYS A 8 14.16 -7.13 -28.61
N SER A 9 14.27 -7.45 -27.32
CA SER A 9 13.26 -8.21 -26.59
C SER A 9 12.69 -7.31 -25.49
N ASN A 10 11.38 -7.34 -25.26
CA ASN A 10 10.76 -6.66 -24.12
C ASN A 10 11.30 -7.28 -22.82
N SER A 11 11.83 -6.48 -21.90
CA SER A 11 12.43 -6.98 -20.65
C SER A 11 11.39 -7.63 -19.74
N SER A 12 10.19 -7.06 -19.65
CA SER A 12 9.11 -7.56 -18.80
C SER A 12 8.63 -8.95 -19.23
N GLU A 13 8.56 -9.21 -20.55
CA GLU A 13 8.23 -10.54 -21.09
C GLU A 13 9.42 -11.53 -21.03
N ALA A 14 10.65 -11.03 -21.20
CA ALA A 14 11.84 -11.87 -21.16
C ALA A 14 12.13 -12.44 -19.76
N ILE A 15 11.77 -11.70 -18.70
CA ILE A 15 12.00 -12.10 -17.31
C ILE A 15 10.88 -12.99 -16.80
N HIS A 16 11.24 -14.19 -16.39
CA HIS A 16 10.36 -15.19 -15.79
C HIS A 16 10.77 -15.39 -14.34
N ILE A 17 9.90 -14.98 -13.40
CA ILE A 17 10.09 -15.18 -11.98
C ILE A 17 9.33 -16.44 -11.57
N SER A 18 10.02 -17.44 -11.03
CA SER A 18 9.39 -18.72 -10.65
C SER A 18 9.60 -19.06 -9.18
N LEU A 19 8.53 -19.40 -8.47
CA LEU A 19 8.61 -19.99 -7.13
C LEU A 19 8.74 -21.52 -7.25
N VAL A 20 9.74 -22.10 -6.60
CA VAL A 20 10.03 -23.54 -6.67
C VAL A 20 10.09 -24.17 -5.29
N ASN A 21 9.61 -25.40 -5.22
CA ASN A 21 9.81 -26.34 -4.13
C ASN A 21 10.79 -27.44 -4.58
N PRO A 22 11.35 -28.24 -3.66
CA PRO A 22 12.23 -29.36 -4.01
C PRO A 22 11.66 -30.32 -5.07
N GLU A 23 10.33 -30.43 -5.14
CA GLU A 23 9.62 -31.38 -6.00
C GLU A 23 9.08 -30.76 -7.30
N LYS A 24 8.71 -29.46 -7.30
CA LYS A 24 8.04 -28.83 -8.44
C LYS A 24 8.12 -27.31 -8.45
N THR A 25 7.91 -26.73 -9.64
CA THR A 25 7.64 -25.29 -9.78
C THR A 25 6.20 -25.01 -9.37
N LEU A 26 6.00 -24.11 -8.41
CA LEU A 26 4.68 -23.74 -7.90
C LEU A 26 3.97 -22.74 -8.82
N SER A 27 4.69 -21.72 -9.26
CA SER A 27 4.13 -20.65 -10.08
C SER A 27 5.22 -19.93 -10.87
N ILE A 28 4.83 -19.37 -12.01
CA ILE A 28 5.67 -18.52 -12.86
C ILE A 28 4.88 -17.24 -13.11
N PHE A 29 5.54 -16.09 -12.98
CA PHE A 29 4.95 -14.77 -13.22
C PHE A 29 6.01 -13.81 -13.75
N HIS A 30 5.55 -12.68 -14.29
CA HIS A 30 6.38 -11.65 -14.90
C HIS A 30 6.43 -10.39 -14.02
N PRO A 31 7.52 -9.60 -14.08
CA PRO A 31 7.55 -8.29 -13.47
C PRO A 31 6.55 -7.34 -14.16
N LYS A 32 6.06 -6.34 -13.43
CA LYS A 32 5.22 -5.28 -14.00
C LYS A 32 6.03 -4.13 -14.57
N PHE A 33 7.17 -3.87 -13.96
CA PHE A 33 8.06 -2.78 -14.31
C PHE A 33 9.48 -3.31 -14.38
N THR A 34 10.23 -2.83 -15.36
CA THR A 34 11.65 -3.16 -15.55
C THR A 34 12.49 -1.96 -15.93
N TYR A 35 11.86 -0.78 -16.10
CA TYR A 35 12.53 0.46 -16.50
C TYR A 35 13.68 0.88 -15.58
N SER A 36 13.54 0.65 -14.26
CA SER A 36 14.60 1.00 -13.30
C SER A 36 15.87 0.17 -13.48
N ILE A 37 15.82 -0.93 -14.24
CA ILE A 37 16.93 -1.87 -14.43
C ILE A 37 17.44 -1.83 -15.89
N PHE A 38 16.54 -1.72 -16.87
CA PHE A 38 16.86 -1.89 -18.30
C PHE A 38 16.57 -0.66 -19.18
N ASP A 39 16.36 0.52 -18.58
CA ASP A 39 16.03 1.81 -19.23
C ASP A 39 14.53 2.04 -19.51
N GLU A 40 14.14 3.29 -19.77
CA GLU A 40 12.73 3.73 -19.89
C GLU A 40 11.94 2.96 -20.96
N ASP A 41 12.61 2.50 -22.01
CA ASP A 41 12.01 1.75 -23.12
C ASP A 41 11.71 0.27 -22.78
N GLU A 42 12.12 -0.22 -21.60
CA GLU A 42 11.94 -1.62 -21.14
C GLU A 42 12.34 -2.63 -22.23
N SER A 43 13.47 -2.36 -22.90
CA SER A 43 13.93 -3.14 -24.04
C SER A 43 15.37 -3.59 -23.88
N ILE A 44 15.62 -4.87 -24.14
CA ILE A 44 16.96 -5.46 -24.05
C ILE A 44 17.49 -5.65 -25.47
N PHE A 45 18.59 -4.97 -25.78
CA PHE A 45 19.22 -5.03 -27.09
C PHE A 45 20.31 -6.12 -27.16
N GLY A 46 20.36 -6.82 -28.31
CA GLY A 46 21.49 -7.66 -28.68
C GLY A 46 21.32 -9.17 -28.45
N TYR A 47 20.12 -9.61 -28.08
CA TYR A 47 19.79 -11.02 -27.88
C TYR A 47 18.58 -11.44 -28.72
N GLN A 48 18.68 -12.62 -29.33
CA GLN A 48 17.57 -13.28 -29.99
C GLN A 48 17.03 -14.42 -29.11
N GLY A 49 15.73 -14.39 -28.80
CA GLY A 49 15.08 -15.41 -27.96
C GLY A 49 15.59 -15.40 -26.52
N LEU A 50 15.79 -14.21 -25.95
CA LEU A 50 16.28 -14.04 -24.59
C LEU A 50 15.23 -14.53 -23.59
N LYS A 51 15.66 -15.38 -22.65
CA LYS A 51 14.88 -15.80 -21.49
C LYS A 51 15.73 -15.65 -20.24
N ILE A 52 15.25 -14.83 -19.32
CA ILE A 52 15.88 -14.58 -18.03
C ILE A 52 15.03 -15.28 -16.97
N ASN A 53 15.46 -16.47 -16.51
CA ASN A 53 14.74 -17.22 -15.49
C ASN A 53 15.33 -16.90 -14.12
N LEU A 54 14.56 -16.20 -13.29
CA LEU A 54 14.89 -15.93 -11.90
C LEU A 54 14.06 -16.87 -11.02
N ARG A 55 14.69 -17.93 -10.50
CA ARG A 55 14.01 -18.91 -9.66
C ARG A 55 14.24 -18.61 -8.19
N TYR A 56 13.18 -18.71 -7.40
CA TYR A 56 13.18 -18.50 -5.97
C TYR A 56 12.73 -19.77 -5.26
N ASN A 57 13.47 -20.19 -4.25
CA ASN A 57 12.94 -21.18 -3.31
C ASN A 57 11.73 -20.58 -2.57
N SER A 58 10.65 -21.33 -2.44
CA SER A 58 9.40 -20.81 -1.85
C SER A 58 9.56 -20.44 -0.37
N SER A 59 10.45 -21.09 0.38
CA SER A 59 10.61 -20.84 1.83
C SER A 59 11.50 -19.63 2.12
N ASP A 60 12.78 -19.74 1.79
CA ASP A 60 13.82 -18.76 2.18
C ASP A 60 14.08 -17.70 1.10
N MET A 61 13.33 -17.75 -0.01
CA MET A 61 13.51 -16.88 -1.18
C MET A 61 14.95 -16.84 -1.68
N ARG A 62 15.72 -17.94 -1.57
CA ARG A 62 17.04 -18.01 -2.21
C ARG A 62 16.87 -17.86 -3.73
N PRO A 63 17.54 -16.89 -4.38
CA PRO A 63 17.46 -16.73 -5.83
C PRO A 63 18.48 -17.60 -6.56
N VAL A 64 18.16 -17.96 -7.81
CA VAL A 64 19.12 -18.39 -8.84
C VAL A 64 18.76 -17.76 -10.18
N LEU A 65 19.75 -17.18 -10.86
CA LEU A 65 19.59 -16.52 -12.14
C LEU A 65 20.10 -17.42 -13.27
N GLN A 66 19.22 -17.77 -14.21
CA GLN A 66 19.58 -18.50 -15.42
C GLN A 66 19.19 -17.69 -16.66
N VAL A 67 20.19 -17.17 -17.35
CA VAL A 67 20.02 -16.45 -18.63
C VAL A 67 20.27 -17.42 -19.78
N THR A 68 19.27 -17.62 -20.64
CA THR A 68 19.38 -18.41 -21.88
C THR A 68 19.03 -17.55 -23.09
N TYR A 69 19.72 -17.77 -24.20
CA TYR A 69 19.48 -17.06 -25.46
C TYR A 69 19.87 -17.95 -26.63
N ASN A 70 19.23 -17.76 -27.79
CA ASN A 70 19.54 -18.52 -28.99
C ASN A 70 20.77 -17.96 -29.71
N LYS A 71 20.86 -16.63 -29.80
CA LYS A 71 21.95 -15.93 -30.48
C LYS A 71 22.24 -14.61 -29.77
N LYS A 72 23.52 -14.33 -29.52
CA LYS A 72 24.02 -13.02 -29.06
C LYS A 72 24.62 -12.31 -30.27
N TYR A 73 24.16 -11.09 -30.56
CA TYR A 73 24.68 -10.30 -31.67
C TYR A 73 26.02 -9.65 -31.27
N LYS A 74 26.91 -9.49 -32.26
CA LYS A 74 28.15 -8.71 -32.09
C LYS A 74 27.81 -7.22 -32.01
N PRO A 75 28.61 -6.40 -31.31
CA PRO A 75 28.42 -4.95 -31.28
C PRO A 75 28.35 -4.39 -32.70
N VAL A 76 27.40 -3.49 -32.95
CA VAL A 76 27.22 -2.83 -34.25
C VAL A 76 27.47 -1.34 -34.04
N GLY A 77 28.67 -0.86 -34.38
CA GLY A 77 29.07 0.52 -34.12
C GLY A 77 29.31 0.77 -32.63
N GLU A 78 28.68 1.80 -32.07
CA GLU A 78 28.78 2.19 -30.64
C GLU A 78 27.78 1.46 -29.72
N VAL A 79 26.85 0.67 -30.27
CA VAL A 79 25.82 -0.02 -29.48
C VAL A 79 26.27 -1.43 -29.11
N GLU A 80 26.69 -1.59 -27.87
CA GLU A 80 27.01 -2.90 -27.29
C GLU A 80 25.74 -3.64 -26.83
N PRO A 81 25.72 -4.99 -26.85
CA PRO A 81 24.63 -5.77 -26.26
C PRO A 81 24.51 -5.47 -24.76
N THR A 82 23.29 -5.26 -24.27
CA THR A 82 23.04 -4.96 -22.86
C THR A 82 23.64 -6.03 -21.95
N ASP A 83 24.40 -5.64 -20.93
CA ASP A 83 24.89 -6.58 -19.92
C ASP A 83 23.80 -6.88 -18.89
N VAL A 84 22.99 -7.90 -19.21
CA VAL A 84 21.89 -8.35 -18.35
C VAL A 84 22.38 -8.81 -16.97
N LYS A 85 23.58 -9.40 -16.88
CA LYS A 85 24.09 -9.89 -15.58
C LYS A 85 24.58 -8.74 -14.72
N GLY A 86 25.36 -7.82 -15.30
CA GLY A 86 25.81 -6.62 -14.61
C GLY A 86 24.66 -5.75 -14.12
N ALA A 87 23.62 -5.55 -14.95
CA ALA A 87 22.43 -4.79 -14.57
C ALA A 87 21.66 -5.41 -13.39
N LEU A 88 21.66 -6.74 -13.27
CA LEU A 88 21.00 -7.45 -12.17
C LEU A 88 21.88 -7.65 -10.93
N GLU A 89 23.20 -7.44 -11.03
CA GLU A 89 24.16 -7.67 -9.95
C GLU A 89 23.97 -6.70 -8.78
N GLU A 90 23.51 -5.48 -9.06
CA GLU A 90 23.19 -4.49 -8.02
C GLU A 90 21.96 -4.90 -7.18
N TYR A 91 21.00 -5.59 -7.80
CA TYR A 91 19.73 -5.92 -7.16
C TYR A 91 19.68 -7.33 -6.55
N LEU A 92 20.57 -8.23 -6.97
CA LEU A 92 20.61 -9.62 -6.51
C LEU A 92 21.86 -9.92 -5.66
N PRO A 93 21.75 -10.79 -4.64
CA PRO A 93 22.91 -11.24 -3.91
C PRO A 93 23.84 -12.06 -4.81
N LYS A 94 25.14 -12.07 -4.52
CA LYS A 94 26.15 -12.84 -5.27
C LYS A 94 25.81 -14.34 -5.39
N THR A 95 25.09 -14.88 -4.42
CA THR A 95 24.60 -16.28 -4.42
C THR A 95 23.62 -16.57 -5.57
N ALA A 96 22.95 -15.55 -6.12
CA ALA A 96 22.04 -15.69 -7.25
C ALA A 96 22.76 -16.11 -8.54
N PHE A 97 24.05 -15.82 -8.66
CA PHE A 97 24.86 -16.08 -9.85
C PHE A 97 25.59 -17.44 -9.80
N GLU A 98 25.34 -18.24 -8.76
CA GLU A 98 25.86 -19.60 -8.63
C GLU A 98 25.26 -20.56 -9.67
N LYS A 99 25.88 -21.73 -9.84
CA LYS A 99 25.35 -22.76 -10.74
C LYS A 99 24.02 -23.30 -10.23
N VAL A 100 23.09 -23.59 -11.14
CA VAL A 100 21.76 -24.16 -10.83
C VAL A 100 21.86 -25.46 -10.01
N ALA A 101 22.89 -26.28 -10.23
CA ALA A 101 23.12 -27.49 -9.44
C ALA A 101 23.38 -27.22 -7.95
N VAL A 102 24.03 -26.11 -7.60
CA VAL A 102 24.27 -25.70 -6.21
C VAL A 102 22.96 -25.27 -5.55
N PHE A 103 22.11 -24.57 -6.31
CA PHE A 103 20.77 -24.19 -5.87
C PHE A 103 19.87 -25.41 -5.63
N GLU A 104 19.85 -26.37 -6.55
CA GLU A 104 19.07 -27.60 -6.40
C GLU A 104 19.57 -28.49 -5.24
N ALA A 105 20.89 -28.55 -5.04
CA ALA A 105 21.47 -29.22 -3.88
C ALA A 105 21.08 -28.52 -2.57
N ALA A 106 21.09 -27.18 -2.55
CA ALA A 106 20.71 -26.41 -1.38
C ALA A 106 19.23 -26.62 -1.02
N ILE A 107 18.30 -26.57 -1.98
CA ILE A 107 16.86 -26.73 -1.70
C ILE A 107 16.51 -28.13 -1.17
N LYS A 108 17.30 -29.15 -1.52
CA LYS A 108 17.12 -30.53 -1.06
C LYS A 108 17.75 -30.81 0.30
N ASP A 109 18.35 -29.80 0.93
CA ASP A 109 18.98 -29.95 2.23
C ASP A 109 17.93 -30.30 3.31
N PRO A 110 18.17 -31.33 4.15
CA PRO A 110 17.26 -31.70 5.24
C PRO A 110 16.96 -30.55 6.23
N SER A 111 17.84 -29.55 6.33
CA SER A 111 17.65 -28.38 7.20
C SER A 111 16.39 -27.57 6.88
N TYR A 112 15.82 -27.69 5.68
CA TYR A 112 14.55 -27.05 5.34
C TYR A 112 13.33 -27.65 6.07
N ALA A 113 13.45 -28.86 6.62
CA ALA A 113 12.37 -29.47 7.40
C ALA A 113 12.19 -28.78 8.77
N GLU A 114 13.27 -28.25 9.35
CA GLU A 114 13.27 -27.55 10.64
C GLU A 114 13.31 -26.01 10.47
N TRP A 115 13.32 -25.53 9.23
CA TRP A 115 13.46 -24.11 8.94
C TRP A 115 12.19 -23.33 9.29
N SER A 116 12.38 -22.22 10.00
CA SER A 116 11.34 -21.22 10.25
C SER A 116 11.73 -19.85 9.66
N PRO A 117 10.74 -19.01 9.30
CA PRO A 117 11.02 -17.65 8.88
C PRO A 117 11.83 -16.85 9.91
N PRO A 118 12.69 -15.94 9.47
CA PRO A 118 13.48 -15.11 10.39
C PRO A 118 12.61 -14.11 11.15
N GLY A 119 13.00 -13.83 12.38
CA GLY A 119 12.32 -12.89 13.29
C GLY A 119 11.39 -13.58 14.29
N GLU A 120 10.44 -12.81 14.80
CA GLU A 120 9.47 -13.21 15.82
C GLU A 120 8.09 -13.47 15.18
N LEU A 121 7.43 -14.57 15.57
CA LEU A 121 6.06 -14.85 15.16
C LEU A 121 5.11 -13.83 15.82
N TRP A 122 4.50 -12.96 15.00
CA TRP A 122 3.57 -11.95 15.48
C TRP A 122 2.13 -12.48 15.54
N LYS A 123 1.63 -13.04 14.44
CA LYS A 123 0.21 -13.41 14.33
C LYS A 123 0.00 -14.58 13.39
N THR A 124 -0.71 -15.60 13.86
CA THR A 124 -1.24 -16.68 13.03
C THR A 124 -2.68 -16.35 12.63
N ILE A 125 -2.97 -16.47 11.34
CA ILE A 125 -4.25 -16.14 10.71
C ILE A 125 -4.76 -17.39 10.00
N GLN A 126 -5.92 -17.90 10.42
CA GLN A 126 -6.53 -19.01 9.72
C GLN A 126 -7.14 -18.54 8.39
N GLY A 127 -6.78 -19.24 7.31
CA GLY A 127 -7.28 -19.06 5.96
C GLY A 127 -8.63 -19.72 5.73
N LYS A 128 -9.04 -19.79 4.46
CA LYS A 128 -10.17 -20.62 4.03
C LYS A 128 -9.60 -21.99 3.66
N ALA A 129 -10.26 -23.08 4.06
CA ALA A 129 -9.90 -24.47 3.73
C ALA A 129 -8.54 -24.95 4.30
N ASP A 130 -8.38 -24.92 5.63
CA ASP A 130 -7.23 -25.48 6.37
C ASP A 130 -5.84 -24.86 6.09
N GLU A 131 -5.76 -23.84 5.24
CA GLU A 131 -4.53 -23.08 5.04
C GLU A 131 -4.28 -22.15 6.24
N SER A 132 -3.10 -22.20 6.85
CA SER A 132 -2.71 -21.27 7.91
C SER A 132 -1.72 -20.26 7.36
N PHE A 133 -1.92 -18.98 7.70
CA PHE A 133 -1.00 -17.91 7.37
C PHE A 133 -0.31 -17.43 8.65
N GLU A 134 0.98 -17.17 8.58
CA GLU A 134 1.75 -16.65 9.71
C GLU A 134 2.43 -15.36 9.30
N VAL A 135 2.32 -14.36 10.18
CA VAL A 135 3.00 -13.07 10.04
C VAL A 135 4.19 -13.07 10.98
N TRP A 136 5.37 -12.95 10.42
CA TRP A 136 6.64 -12.87 11.12
C TRP A 136 7.16 -11.44 11.08
N LYS A 137 7.81 -11.00 12.15
CA LYS A 137 8.30 -9.62 12.32
C LYS A 137 9.78 -9.65 12.65
N GLY A 138 10.58 -8.87 11.93
CA GLY A 138 12.00 -8.70 12.17
C GLY A 138 12.43 -7.24 12.13
N SER A 139 13.64 -6.96 12.61
CA SER A 139 14.34 -5.68 12.42
C SER A 139 15.40 -5.84 11.34
N LEU A 140 15.67 -4.81 10.54
CA LEU A 140 16.79 -4.85 9.58
C LEU A 140 18.17 -4.92 10.23
N ALA A 141 18.26 -4.69 11.54
CA ALA A 141 19.49 -4.91 12.31
C ALA A 141 19.83 -6.39 12.50
N ASP A 142 18.86 -7.31 12.37
CA ASP A 142 19.12 -8.75 12.40
C ASP A 142 19.73 -9.21 11.08
N VAL A 143 20.86 -9.92 11.16
CA VAL A 143 21.60 -10.45 10.02
C VAL A 143 20.74 -11.39 9.17
N THR A 144 19.89 -12.21 9.80
CA THR A 144 19.04 -13.19 9.09
C THR A 144 17.94 -12.50 8.30
N VAL A 145 17.30 -11.48 8.90
CA VAL A 145 16.28 -10.64 8.26
C VAL A 145 16.90 -9.83 7.13
N LYS A 146 18.07 -9.22 7.36
CA LYS A 146 18.82 -8.48 6.33
C LYS A 146 19.17 -9.37 5.14
N GLN A 147 19.59 -10.63 5.38
CA GLN A 147 19.85 -11.58 4.30
C GLN A 147 18.60 -11.90 3.48
N LEU A 148 17.45 -12.13 4.13
CA LEU A 148 16.19 -12.36 3.42
C LEU A 148 15.78 -11.14 2.59
N VAL A 149 15.90 -9.93 3.16
CA VAL A 149 15.60 -8.67 2.43
C VAL A 149 16.53 -8.49 1.23
N LYS A 150 17.84 -8.78 1.35
CA LYS A 150 18.79 -8.78 0.21
C LYS A 150 18.35 -9.69 -0.93
N ARG A 151 17.67 -10.81 -0.65
CA ARG A 151 17.19 -11.75 -1.68
C ARG A 151 15.95 -11.25 -2.42
N ILE A 152 15.08 -10.52 -1.73
CA ILE A 152 13.77 -10.09 -2.23
C ILE A 152 13.72 -8.63 -2.67
N GLN A 153 14.78 -7.83 -2.46
CA GLN A 153 14.81 -6.40 -2.77
C GLN A 153 14.55 -6.09 -4.26
N ILE A 154 14.93 -6.99 -5.18
CA ILE A 154 14.63 -6.83 -6.61
C ILE A 154 13.13 -6.86 -6.92
N LEU A 155 12.31 -7.44 -6.04
CA LEU A 155 10.85 -7.41 -6.20
C LEU A 155 10.29 -5.98 -6.08
N VAL A 156 11.00 -5.05 -5.43
CA VAL A 156 10.59 -3.65 -5.30
C VAL A 156 10.51 -2.99 -6.68
N PRO A 157 11.61 -2.86 -7.45
CA PRO A 157 11.53 -2.26 -8.79
C PRO A 157 10.65 -3.06 -9.75
N PHE A 158 10.45 -4.36 -9.53
CA PHE A 158 9.57 -5.17 -10.38
C PHE A 158 8.07 -4.93 -10.19
N PHE A 159 7.63 -4.55 -8.98
CA PHE A 159 6.21 -4.51 -8.64
C PHE A 159 5.74 -3.17 -8.05
N ILE A 160 6.65 -2.29 -7.68
CA ILE A 160 6.34 -0.96 -7.13
C ILE A 160 6.95 0.09 -8.06
N GLU A 161 6.08 0.86 -8.71
CA GLU A 161 6.46 2.00 -9.55
C GLU A 161 7.21 3.05 -8.71
N GLY A 162 8.41 3.45 -9.15
CA GLY A 162 9.28 4.38 -8.43
C GLY A 162 9.92 3.78 -7.16
N GLY A 163 9.76 2.47 -6.93
CA GLY A 163 10.30 1.80 -5.76
C GLY A 163 11.82 1.69 -5.81
N THR A 164 12.49 2.13 -4.75
CA THR A 164 13.95 2.00 -4.58
C THR A 164 14.30 0.89 -3.58
N ILE A 165 15.46 0.27 -3.77
CA ILE A 165 16.02 -0.64 -2.77
C ILE A 165 16.40 0.14 -1.50
N LEU A 166 16.35 -0.55 -0.36
CA LEU A 166 16.79 0.04 0.91
C LEU A 166 18.32 0.01 0.98
N ASP A 167 18.91 1.05 1.56
CA ASP A 167 20.33 0.99 1.94
C ASP A 167 20.49 0.09 3.16
N LEU A 168 21.04 -1.10 2.91
CA LEU A 168 21.20 -2.12 3.94
C LEU A 168 22.55 -2.00 4.65
N ASP A 169 23.50 -1.22 4.15
CA ASP A 169 24.85 -1.10 4.69
C ASP A 169 25.07 0.24 5.43
N ASP A 170 23.97 0.92 5.78
CA ASP A 170 23.94 2.20 6.47
C ASP A 170 24.76 2.19 7.78
N SER A 171 25.89 2.90 7.74
CA SER A 171 26.83 3.11 8.84
C SER A 171 26.28 3.99 9.97
N GLU A 172 25.14 4.68 9.76
CA GLU A 172 24.53 5.58 10.74
C GLU A 172 23.61 4.87 11.75
N GLY A 173 23.45 3.55 11.64
CA GLY A 173 22.62 2.78 12.58
C GLY A 173 21.12 3.02 12.43
N ASN A 174 20.65 3.54 11.28
CA ASN A 174 19.22 3.74 11.05
C ASN A 174 18.46 2.42 10.75
N LEU A 175 19.17 1.31 10.58
CA LEU A 175 18.57 -0.03 10.34
C LEU A 175 17.62 -0.45 11.46
N ASP A 176 17.88 -0.04 12.71
CA ASP A 176 16.99 -0.28 13.85
C ASP A 176 15.61 0.38 13.71
N ARG A 177 15.49 1.40 12.85
CA ARG A 177 14.21 2.10 12.61
C ARG A 177 13.33 1.38 11.59
N TRP A 178 13.87 0.40 10.88
CA TRP A 178 13.15 -0.39 9.90
C TRP A 178 12.65 -1.68 10.52
N THR A 179 11.33 -1.80 10.61
CA THR A 179 10.67 -3.06 10.92
C THR A 179 10.22 -3.73 9.63
N VAL A 180 10.52 -5.01 9.48
CA VAL A 180 10.09 -5.82 8.33
C VAL A 180 9.07 -6.85 8.80
N PHE A 181 7.97 -6.95 8.08
CA PHE A 181 6.98 -8.00 8.27
C PHE A 181 7.02 -8.94 7.08
N PHE A 182 6.95 -10.23 7.34
CA PHE A 182 6.86 -11.27 6.33
C PHE A 182 5.55 -12.02 6.48
N LEU A 183 4.89 -12.32 5.37
CA LEU A 183 3.70 -13.15 5.32
C LEU A 183 4.07 -14.50 4.72
N TYR A 184 3.83 -15.55 5.49
CA TYR A 184 4.02 -16.93 5.07
C TYR A 184 2.70 -17.70 5.07
N LYS A 185 2.57 -18.64 4.14
CA LYS A 185 1.56 -19.68 4.16
C LYS A 185 2.21 -20.95 4.68
N LYS A 186 1.66 -21.52 5.74
CA LYS A 186 2.12 -22.78 6.32
C LYS A 186 1.30 -23.92 5.75
N THR A 187 1.99 -24.86 5.13
CA THR A 187 1.41 -26.05 4.54
C THR A 187 1.11 -27.10 5.63
N PRO A 188 0.22 -28.07 5.36
CA PRO A 188 -0.03 -29.18 6.30
C PRO A 188 1.22 -30.02 6.61
N ALA A 189 2.21 -30.00 5.73
CA ALA A 189 3.50 -30.68 5.92
C ALA A 189 4.45 -29.91 6.87
N GLY A 190 4.03 -28.74 7.39
CA GLY A 190 4.85 -27.91 8.27
C GLY A 190 5.83 -26.99 7.52
N THR A 191 5.82 -27.00 6.19
CA THR A 191 6.68 -26.12 5.37
C THR A 191 6.06 -24.73 5.20
N TYR A 192 6.91 -23.73 5.01
CA TYR A 192 6.52 -22.34 4.84
C TYR A 192 6.69 -21.91 3.39
N GLU A 193 5.67 -21.31 2.80
CA GLU A 193 5.71 -20.67 1.48
C GLU A 193 5.62 -19.15 1.66
N PHE A 194 6.55 -18.42 1.07
CA PHE A 194 6.62 -16.97 1.11
C PHE A 194 5.51 -16.37 0.25
N VAL A 195 4.65 -15.56 0.88
CA VAL A 195 3.50 -14.93 0.23
C VAL A 195 3.78 -13.47 -0.09
N GLY A 196 4.51 -12.77 0.78
CA GLY A 196 4.78 -11.35 0.63
C GLY A 196 5.52 -10.75 1.82
N TYR A 197 5.86 -9.47 1.73
CA TYR A 197 6.50 -8.73 2.81
C TYR A 197 6.11 -7.26 2.79
N SER A 198 6.36 -6.59 3.91
CA SER A 198 6.20 -5.16 4.02
C SER A 198 7.26 -4.56 4.94
N THR A 199 7.74 -3.37 4.58
CA THR A 199 8.69 -2.60 5.38
C THR A 199 7.99 -1.40 5.99
N VAL A 200 8.31 -1.12 7.26
CA VAL A 200 7.74 0.01 7.99
C VAL A 200 8.88 0.79 8.63
N TYR A 201 8.94 2.08 8.31
CA TYR A 201 9.93 2.99 8.87
C TYR A 201 9.37 3.79 10.05
N ARG A 202 10.17 3.92 11.09
CA ARG A 202 9.86 4.71 12.29
C ARG A 202 10.37 6.14 12.17
N TYR A 203 9.47 7.08 11.90
CA TYR A 203 9.76 8.51 11.96
C TYR A 203 9.58 9.06 13.37
N PHE A 204 10.56 9.79 13.90
CA PHE A 204 10.36 10.57 15.12
C PHE A 204 9.27 11.63 14.90
N LEU A 205 8.30 11.67 15.81
CA LEU A 205 7.25 12.68 15.79
C LEU A 205 7.46 13.65 16.95
N TYR A 206 7.93 14.85 16.63
CA TYR A 206 8.03 15.92 17.61
C TYR A 206 6.63 16.29 18.11
N GLN A 207 6.41 16.15 19.42
CA GLN A 207 5.22 16.62 20.08
C GLN A 207 5.54 17.93 20.80
N PRO A 208 4.93 19.06 20.40
CA PRO A 208 5.14 20.31 21.12
C PRO A 208 4.61 20.19 22.55
N ILE A 209 5.35 20.74 23.52
CA ILE A 209 5.04 20.67 24.96
C ILE A 209 3.76 21.48 25.32
N THR A 210 3.20 22.22 24.36
CA THR A 210 1.96 22.99 24.56
C THR A 210 0.75 22.09 24.77
N LYS A 211 0.07 22.26 25.92
CA LYS A 211 -1.17 21.57 26.27
C LYS A 211 -2.22 21.69 25.15
N PRO A 212 -2.86 20.59 24.71
CA PRO A 212 -3.94 20.66 23.73
C PRO A 212 -5.10 21.51 24.30
N GLY A 213 -5.50 22.56 23.58
CA GLY A 213 -6.66 23.41 23.92
C GLY A 213 -6.37 24.88 24.20
N LYS A 214 -5.10 25.29 24.33
CA LYS A 214 -4.73 26.72 24.31
C LYS A 214 -4.05 27.04 23.00
N SER A 215 -4.79 27.62 22.06
CA SER A 215 -4.18 28.39 20.98
C SER A 215 -3.23 29.40 21.64
N PRO A 216 -1.92 29.39 21.38
CA PRO A 216 -1.08 30.47 21.86
C PRO A 216 -1.67 31.74 21.25
N ALA A 217 -2.13 32.67 22.10
CA ALA A 217 -2.44 34.02 21.66
C ALA A 217 -1.21 34.47 20.85
N LYS A 218 -1.43 34.91 19.61
CA LYS A 218 -0.44 35.03 18.51
C LYS A 218 0.82 35.89 18.78
N LYS A 219 1.14 36.25 20.03
CA LYS A 219 2.28 37.08 20.43
C LYS A 219 2.88 36.76 21.81
N GLN A 220 2.62 35.60 22.43
CA GLN A 220 3.37 35.24 23.65
C GLN A 220 4.62 34.45 23.28
N ARG A 221 5.78 35.05 23.57
CA ARG A 221 7.07 34.34 23.60
C ARG A 221 6.91 33.17 24.57
N ILE A 222 7.25 31.97 24.11
CA ILE A 222 7.27 30.79 24.96
C ILE A 222 8.47 30.97 25.89
N GLU A 223 8.25 31.52 27.06
CA GLU A 223 9.26 31.65 28.11
C GLU A 223 8.99 30.55 29.13
N HIS A 224 9.92 29.60 29.22
CA HIS A 224 9.93 28.59 30.27
C HIS A 224 10.98 29.02 31.30
N GLU A 225 10.61 29.05 32.58
CA GLU A 225 11.60 29.16 33.65
C GLU A 225 12.59 27.99 33.50
N ALA A 226 13.88 28.31 33.42
CA ALA A 226 14.95 27.34 33.23
C ALA A 226 15.12 26.50 34.52
N TYR A 227 14.22 25.53 34.74
CA TYR A 227 14.34 24.53 35.81
C TYR A 227 14.93 23.20 35.34
N LEU A 228 15.44 23.14 34.10
CA LEU A 228 16.13 21.93 33.66
C LEU A 228 17.54 21.95 34.27
N ASP A 229 17.63 21.58 35.53
CA ASP A 229 18.84 21.03 36.14
C ASP A 229 19.11 19.68 35.47
N PHE A 230 19.58 19.70 34.22
CA PHE A 230 20.06 18.49 33.56
C PHE A 230 21.55 18.36 33.86
N THR A 231 21.93 17.23 34.43
CA THR A 231 23.32 16.86 34.59
C THR A 231 23.81 16.21 33.30
N LEU A 232 24.93 16.70 32.76
CA LEU A 232 25.59 16.05 31.64
C LEU A 232 26.46 14.90 32.16
N PRO A 233 26.56 13.78 31.42
CA PRO A 233 25.91 13.54 30.13
C PRO A 233 24.41 13.26 30.28
N LEU A 234 23.62 13.73 29.31
CA LEU A 234 22.20 13.41 29.26
C LEU A 234 22.01 11.89 29.33
N PRO A 235 20.95 11.39 30.01
CA PRO A 235 20.59 9.99 29.96
C PRO A 235 20.50 9.54 28.50
N LYS A 236 21.07 8.38 28.16
CA LYS A 236 20.93 7.81 26.83
C LYS A 236 19.45 7.46 26.61
N ILE A 237 18.73 8.30 25.89
CA ILE A 237 17.34 8.03 25.49
C ILE A 237 17.38 7.09 24.30
N SER A 238 16.74 5.93 24.42
CA SER A 238 16.55 5.03 23.28
C SER A 238 15.52 5.64 22.32
N PHE A 239 15.88 5.73 21.04
CA PHE A 239 14.97 6.24 20.00
C PHE A 239 13.68 5.39 19.87
N SER A 240 13.74 4.13 20.29
CA SER A 240 12.61 3.20 20.33
C SER A 240 11.52 3.59 21.32
N ASP A 241 11.86 4.39 22.35
CA ASP A 241 10.90 4.83 23.37
C ASP A 241 10.22 6.16 23.02
N LEU A 242 10.76 6.87 22.02
CA LEU A 242 10.25 8.18 21.61
C LEU A 242 8.96 8.07 20.78
N PRO A 243 8.05 9.04 20.88
CA PRO A 243 6.85 9.10 20.05
C PRO A 243 7.21 9.06 18.55
N CYS A 244 6.50 8.22 17.80
CA CYS A 244 6.79 8.01 16.38
C CYS A 244 5.54 7.99 15.49
N ARG A 245 5.81 8.24 14.21
CA ARG A 245 4.93 7.96 13.09
C ARG A 245 5.49 6.73 12.36
N SER A 246 4.71 5.67 12.31
CA SER A 246 5.09 4.43 11.64
C SER A 246 4.60 4.50 10.20
N ARG A 247 5.51 4.52 9.22
CA ARG A 247 5.19 4.67 7.80
C ARG A 247 5.44 3.36 7.07
N ILE A 248 4.38 2.73 6.57
CA ILE A 248 4.48 1.60 5.64
C ILE A 248 5.13 2.14 4.36
N SER A 249 6.27 1.57 4.00
CA SER A 249 7.07 1.99 2.83
C SER A 249 6.80 1.05 1.66
N GLN A 250 7.36 -0.16 1.71
CA GLN A 250 7.12 -1.16 0.68
C GLN A 250 6.06 -2.14 1.17
N PHE A 251 5.13 -2.53 0.30
CA PHE A 251 4.12 -3.55 0.58
C PHE A 251 3.90 -4.42 -0.66
N ILE A 252 4.31 -5.67 -0.59
CA ILE A 252 4.27 -6.59 -1.72
C ILE A 252 3.61 -7.89 -1.29
N ILE A 253 2.61 -8.32 -2.06
CA ILE A 253 2.14 -9.70 -2.11
C ILE A 253 2.56 -10.23 -3.47
N LEU A 254 3.10 -11.45 -3.54
CA LEU A 254 3.49 -12.01 -4.83
C LEU A 254 2.25 -12.25 -5.72
N PRO A 255 2.35 -12.05 -7.04
CA PRO A 255 1.21 -12.20 -7.97
C PRO A 255 0.41 -13.50 -7.82
N PRO A 256 1.02 -14.69 -7.62
CA PRO A 256 0.29 -15.95 -7.45
C PRO A 256 -0.67 -15.97 -6.25
N TYR A 257 -0.47 -15.09 -5.28
CA TYR A 257 -1.27 -15.02 -4.05
C TYR A 257 -2.22 -13.81 -4.01
N HIS A 258 -2.42 -13.13 -5.13
CA HIS A 258 -3.41 -12.06 -5.28
C HIS A 258 -4.84 -12.63 -5.29
N GLY A 259 -5.85 -11.77 -5.09
CA GLY A 259 -7.27 -12.17 -5.11
C GLY A 259 -7.78 -13.00 -3.92
N GLY A 260 -6.88 -13.64 -3.14
CA GLY A 260 -7.24 -14.47 -1.97
C GLY A 260 -7.49 -13.71 -0.66
N GLY A 261 -7.46 -12.37 -0.67
CA GLY A 261 -7.58 -11.54 0.54
C GLY A 261 -6.32 -11.46 1.41
N ASN A 262 -5.19 -12.00 0.93
CA ASN A 262 -3.92 -12.03 1.64
C ASN A 262 -3.39 -10.62 1.96
N GLY A 263 -3.52 -9.67 1.02
CA GLY A 263 -3.18 -8.27 1.27
C GLY A 263 -3.96 -7.67 2.45
N SER A 264 -5.29 -7.89 2.51
CA SER A 264 -6.11 -7.39 3.63
C SER A 264 -5.74 -8.04 4.95
N ARG A 265 -5.51 -9.36 4.97
CA ARG A 265 -5.06 -10.08 6.17
C ARG A 265 -3.75 -9.50 6.69
N PHE A 266 -2.80 -9.27 5.79
CA PHE A 266 -1.48 -8.78 6.10
C PHE A 266 -1.49 -7.33 6.59
N TYR A 267 -2.18 -6.44 5.88
CA TYR A 267 -2.37 -5.06 6.31
C TYR A 267 -3.01 -4.97 7.69
N ASN A 268 -4.06 -5.74 7.94
CA ASN A 268 -4.70 -5.75 9.26
C ASN A 268 -3.75 -6.26 10.35
N ALA A 269 -2.96 -7.30 10.10
CA ALA A 269 -1.99 -7.81 11.06
C ALA A 269 -0.90 -6.79 11.42
N ILE A 270 -0.35 -6.08 10.43
CA ILE A 270 0.63 -5.00 10.64
C ILE A 270 0.00 -3.86 11.42
N PHE A 271 -1.22 -3.46 11.05
CA PHE A 271 -1.90 -2.37 11.73
C PHE A 271 -2.24 -2.73 13.18
N ASP A 272 -2.72 -3.96 13.45
CA ASP A 272 -3.03 -4.44 14.80
C ASP A 272 -1.80 -4.43 15.71
N TYR A 273 -0.60 -4.66 15.15
CA TYR A 273 0.67 -4.53 15.87
C TYR A 273 0.90 -3.08 16.31
N TYR A 274 0.86 -2.14 15.37
CA TYR A 274 1.10 -0.72 15.68
C TYR A 274 -0.03 -0.07 16.49
N LEU A 275 -1.23 -0.66 16.48
CA LEU A 275 -2.31 -0.25 17.38
C LEU A 275 -1.95 -0.55 18.85
N GLN A 276 -1.26 -1.66 19.12
CA GLN A 276 -0.79 -2.05 20.46
C GLN A 276 0.48 -1.32 20.90
N ASP A 277 1.33 -0.91 19.95
CA ASP A 277 2.56 -0.18 20.25
C ASP A 277 2.30 1.22 20.80
N LYS A 278 2.63 1.47 22.08
CA LYS A 278 2.39 2.75 22.76
C LYS A 278 3.15 3.92 22.13
N SER A 279 4.27 3.65 21.49
CA SER A 279 5.12 4.70 20.93
C SER A 279 4.63 5.22 19.58
N THR A 280 3.89 4.41 18.83
CA THR A 280 3.25 4.82 17.58
C THR A 280 2.04 5.70 17.85
N ILE A 281 2.08 6.93 17.34
CA ILE A 281 0.97 7.89 17.41
C ILE A 281 0.07 7.78 16.18
N GLU A 282 0.67 7.57 15.01
CA GLU A 282 -0.07 7.44 13.77
C GLU A 282 0.63 6.54 12.76
N ILE A 283 -0.19 5.84 11.98
CA ILE A 283 0.21 4.92 10.91
C ILE A 283 -0.02 5.62 9.57
N THR A 284 1.05 5.76 8.80
CA THR A 284 1.08 6.40 7.49
C THR A 284 1.56 5.42 6.43
N VAL A 285 1.40 5.79 5.17
CA VAL A 285 1.83 5.00 4.02
C VAL A 285 2.58 5.94 3.09
N GLU A 286 3.71 5.47 2.57
CA GLU A 286 4.52 6.15 1.58
C GLU A 286 3.90 5.97 0.19
N ASP A 287 3.57 7.09 -0.45
CA ASP A 287 3.06 7.19 -1.83
C ASP A 287 2.24 5.98 -2.32
N PRO A 288 1.10 5.68 -1.67
CA PRO A 288 0.29 4.51 -2.02
C PRO A 288 -0.20 4.57 -3.47
N ASN A 289 -0.15 3.43 -4.15
CA ASN A 289 -0.82 3.26 -5.43
C ASN A 289 -2.34 3.08 -5.24
N GLU A 290 -3.10 3.15 -6.32
CA GLU A 290 -4.57 3.07 -6.27
C GLU A 290 -5.07 1.76 -5.65
N ALA A 291 -4.46 0.63 -6.03
CA ALA A 291 -4.82 -0.68 -5.48
C ALA A 291 -4.59 -0.77 -3.96
N PHE A 292 -3.54 -0.13 -3.45
CA PHE A 292 -3.26 -0.06 -2.02
C PHE A 292 -4.21 0.90 -1.31
N ASP A 293 -4.54 2.04 -1.92
CA ASP A 293 -5.54 2.98 -1.41
C ASP A 293 -6.91 2.27 -1.24
N ASP A 294 -7.34 1.49 -2.22
CA ASP A 294 -8.57 0.69 -2.14
C ASP A 294 -8.52 -0.34 -1.01
N LEU A 295 -7.41 -1.06 -0.90
CA LEU A 295 -7.19 -2.04 0.16
C LEU A 295 -7.26 -1.36 1.53
N ARG A 296 -6.61 -0.21 1.67
CA ARG A 296 -6.56 0.57 2.90
C ARG A 296 -7.92 1.12 3.29
N ASP A 297 -8.62 1.76 2.36
CA ASP A 297 -9.96 2.34 2.57
C ASP A 297 -10.96 1.27 3.03
N LEU A 298 -10.95 0.09 2.40
CA LEU A 298 -11.86 -1.01 2.76
C LEU A 298 -11.57 -1.60 4.14
N ASN A 299 -10.29 -1.80 4.48
CA ASN A 299 -9.90 -2.35 5.78
C ASN A 299 -10.10 -1.35 6.92
N ASP A 300 -9.77 -0.08 6.70
CA ASP A 300 -9.98 0.99 7.68
C ASP A 300 -11.49 1.21 7.91
N LEU A 301 -12.32 1.18 6.86
CA LEU A 301 -13.78 1.22 6.99
C LEU A 301 -14.31 0.03 7.78
N ALA A 302 -13.84 -1.19 7.47
CA ALA A 302 -14.22 -2.40 8.21
C ALA A 302 -13.92 -2.24 9.70
N ARG A 303 -12.70 -1.79 10.04
CA ARG A 303 -12.25 -1.59 11.42
C ARG A 303 -13.08 -0.52 12.11
N LEU A 304 -13.28 0.63 11.48
CA LEU A 304 -14.05 1.75 12.05
C LEU A 304 -15.52 1.38 12.29
N ARG A 305 -16.13 0.59 11.41
CA ARG A 305 -17.52 0.12 11.58
C ARG A 305 -17.72 -0.85 12.75
N THR A 306 -16.65 -1.39 13.34
CA THR A 306 -16.77 -2.17 14.59
C THR A 306 -17.04 -1.29 15.83
N ILE A 307 -16.85 0.03 15.70
CA ILE A 307 -17.00 1.01 16.77
C ILE A 307 -18.39 1.64 16.70
N SER A 308 -19.13 1.60 17.79
CA SER A 308 -20.50 2.14 17.86
C SER A 308 -20.52 3.65 17.69
N GLU A 309 -19.55 4.37 18.25
CA GLU A 309 -19.42 5.82 18.10
C GLU A 309 -19.25 6.23 16.63
N PHE A 310 -18.55 5.44 15.83
CA PHE A 310 -18.33 5.71 14.40
C PHE A 310 -19.59 5.41 13.57
N THR A 311 -20.28 4.31 13.85
CA THR A 311 -21.52 3.95 13.13
C THR A 311 -22.68 4.88 13.48
N ALA A 312 -22.67 5.49 14.67
CA ALA A 312 -23.62 6.50 15.12
C ALA A 312 -23.36 7.90 14.53
N LEU A 313 -22.24 8.14 13.83
CA LEU A 313 -21.95 9.43 13.22
C LEU A 313 -23.06 9.86 12.25
N ARG A 314 -23.57 11.07 12.43
CA ARG A 314 -24.57 11.69 11.55
C ARG A 314 -24.19 13.12 11.26
N ILE A 315 -24.60 13.61 10.09
CA ILE A 315 -24.41 15.01 9.70
C ILE A 315 -25.38 15.86 10.54
N ASN A 316 -24.88 16.97 11.10
CA ASN A 316 -25.74 17.92 11.77
C ASN A 316 -26.60 18.70 10.77
N LYS A 317 -27.87 18.30 10.65
CA LYS A 317 -28.85 18.87 9.71
C LYS A 317 -29.18 20.35 9.98
N GLN A 318 -28.89 20.84 11.18
CA GLN A 318 -29.15 22.22 11.58
C GLN A 318 -28.05 23.19 11.09
N ALA A 319 -26.95 22.68 10.54
CA ALA A 319 -25.91 23.52 9.97
C ALA A 319 -26.47 24.27 8.74
N MET A 320 -26.47 25.60 8.81
CA MET A 320 -26.84 26.46 7.68
C MET A 320 -25.57 27.00 7.01
N PRO A 321 -25.24 26.55 5.79
CA PRO A 321 -24.12 27.11 5.04
C PRO A 321 -24.44 28.55 4.63
N ARG A 322 -23.48 29.46 4.81
CA ARG A 322 -23.58 30.85 4.34
C ARG A 322 -23.31 30.91 2.83
N HIS A 323 -23.93 31.86 2.12
CA HIS A 323 -23.69 32.08 0.69
C HIS A 323 -22.22 32.44 0.34
N ALA A 324 -21.48 33.01 1.29
CA ALA A 324 -20.05 33.24 1.19
C ALA A 324 -19.40 33.05 2.56
N GLY A 325 -18.28 32.32 2.61
CA GLY A 325 -17.51 32.08 3.83
C GLY A 325 -17.03 30.64 4.00
N PRO A 326 -16.33 30.33 5.10
CA PRO A 326 -15.87 28.99 5.38
C PRO A 326 -17.05 28.05 5.65
N VAL A 327 -16.90 26.79 5.24
CA VAL A 327 -17.85 25.72 5.54
C VAL A 327 -18.05 25.63 7.07
N PRO A 328 -19.31 25.60 7.56
CA PRO A 328 -19.59 25.60 8.99
C PRO A 328 -18.82 24.49 9.73
N PRO A 329 -18.15 24.80 10.86
CA PRO A 329 -17.38 23.80 11.60
C PRO A 329 -18.27 22.80 12.35
N ASN A 330 -19.55 23.14 12.56
CA ASN A 330 -20.52 22.35 13.32
C ASN A 330 -21.24 21.27 12.50
N ILE A 331 -20.83 21.02 11.26
CA ILE A 331 -21.38 19.93 10.42
C ILE A 331 -21.11 18.57 11.07
N LEU A 332 -19.92 18.41 11.69
CA LEU A 332 -19.48 17.22 12.39
C LEU A 332 -18.87 17.61 13.74
N ASP A 333 -18.93 16.69 14.70
CA ASP A 333 -18.24 16.82 15.99
C ASP A 333 -16.72 16.59 15.80
N LEU A 334 -16.00 17.67 15.50
CA LEU A 334 -14.55 17.66 15.28
C LEU A 334 -13.75 17.12 16.50
N PRO A 335 -14.01 17.56 17.75
CA PRO A 335 -13.35 17.00 18.93
C PRO A 335 -13.56 15.48 19.12
N GLY A 336 -14.79 14.99 18.95
CA GLY A 336 -15.09 13.57 19.05
C GLY A 336 -14.38 12.75 17.98
N LEU A 337 -14.38 13.25 16.74
CA LEU A 337 -13.67 12.64 15.62
C LEU A 337 -12.15 12.58 15.83
N GLU A 338 -11.54 13.62 16.41
CA GLU A 338 -10.11 13.65 16.69
C GLU A 338 -9.72 12.66 17.81
N THR A 339 -10.59 12.51 18.82
CA THR A 339 -10.42 11.49 19.87
C THR A 339 -10.49 10.08 19.28
N LEU A 340 -11.43 9.84 18.37
CA LEU A 340 -11.57 8.55 17.70
C LEU A 340 -10.37 8.26 16.77
N ARG A 341 -9.90 9.28 16.05
CA ARG A 341 -8.71 9.19 15.18
C ARG A 341 -7.46 8.82 15.96
N THR A 342 -7.19 9.52 17.07
CA THR A 342 -6.01 9.28 17.91
C THR A 342 -6.05 7.92 18.58
N LYS A 343 -7.24 7.45 19.01
CA LYS A 343 -7.45 6.08 19.53
C LYS A 343 -7.06 5.00 18.52
N LEU A 344 -7.35 5.22 17.24
CA LEU A 344 -7.07 4.25 16.16
C LEU A 344 -5.75 4.49 15.43
N LYS A 345 -5.04 5.57 15.74
CA LYS A 345 -3.75 5.93 15.13
C LYS A 345 -3.82 6.05 13.60
N ILE A 346 -4.97 6.44 13.04
CA ILE A 346 -5.12 6.64 11.60
C ILE A 346 -4.64 8.04 11.22
N ALA A 347 -3.90 8.14 10.11
CA ALA A 347 -3.47 9.42 9.55
C ALA A 347 -4.69 10.33 9.26
N PRO A 348 -4.64 11.64 9.55
CA PRO A 348 -5.79 12.54 9.42
C PRO A 348 -6.47 12.49 8.05
N ARG A 349 -5.68 12.51 6.97
CA ARG A 349 -6.22 12.46 5.59
C ARG A 349 -7.01 11.18 5.33
N GLN A 350 -6.47 10.05 5.75
CA GLN A 350 -7.10 8.74 5.59
C GLN A 350 -8.38 8.66 6.41
N PHE A 351 -8.32 9.09 7.67
CA PHE A 351 -9.47 9.07 8.56
C PHE A 351 -10.66 9.85 8.01
N PHE A 352 -10.44 11.08 7.52
CA PHE A 352 -11.52 11.88 6.95
C PHE A 352 -12.09 11.30 5.65
N ARG A 353 -11.28 10.64 4.81
CA ARG A 353 -11.80 9.90 3.64
C ARG A 353 -12.79 8.81 4.06
N VAL A 354 -12.44 8.01 5.07
CA VAL A 354 -13.30 6.93 5.55
C VAL A 354 -14.55 7.46 6.26
N VAL A 355 -14.45 8.58 6.98
CA VAL A 355 -15.62 9.30 7.53
C VAL A 355 -16.55 9.75 6.40
N GLU A 356 -16.01 10.36 5.34
CA GLU A 356 -16.80 10.79 4.17
C GLU A 356 -17.51 9.61 3.49
N MET A 357 -16.83 8.47 3.34
CA MET A 357 -17.41 7.21 2.84
C MET A 357 -18.52 6.69 3.73
N GLN A 358 -18.33 6.69 5.05
CA GLN A 358 -19.35 6.26 6.01
C GLN A 358 -20.59 7.17 5.96
N LEU A 359 -20.40 8.49 5.91
CA LEU A 359 -21.50 9.44 5.78
C LEU A 359 -22.25 9.25 4.47
N LEU A 360 -21.53 9.03 3.35
CA LEU A 360 -22.15 8.72 2.06
C LEU A 360 -22.98 7.43 2.12
N SER A 361 -22.54 6.41 2.88
CA SER A 361 -23.30 5.16 3.04
C SER A 361 -24.65 5.35 3.75
N LEU A 362 -24.78 6.37 4.60
CA LEU A 362 -26.00 6.70 5.34
C LEU A 362 -26.99 7.53 4.51
N ILE A 363 -26.50 8.25 3.50
CA ILE A 363 -27.33 9.06 2.62
C ILE A 363 -28.19 8.14 1.74
N HIS A 364 -29.45 8.55 1.53
CA HIS A 364 -30.41 7.78 0.75
C HIS A 364 -29.97 7.62 -0.73
N PRO A 365 -30.02 6.41 -1.32
CA PRO A 365 -29.56 6.17 -2.69
C PRO A 365 -30.19 7.10 -3.75
N ALA A 366 -31.49 7.42 -3.61
CA ALA A 366 -32.22 8.29 -4.55
C ALA A 366 -31.75 9.76 -4.62
N VAL A 367 -30.83 10.18 -3.74
CA VAL A 367 -30.28 11.56 -3.74
C VAL A 367 -28.82 11.58 -4.20
N LYS A 368 -28.18 10.42 -4.37
CA LYS A 368 -26.78 10.32 -4.78
C LYS A 368 -26.66 10.56 -6.28
N GLN A 369 -25.74 11.44 -6.68
CA GLN A 369 -25.54 11.82 -8.07
C GLN A 369 -24.80 10.73 -8.87
N SER A 370 -24.01 9.88 -8.21
CA SER A 370 -23.26 8.76 -8.81
C SER A 370 -24.09 7.50 -9.13
N LEU A 371 -25.32 7.40 -8.61
CA LEU A 371 -26.23 6.28 -8.86
C LEU A 371 -27.27 6.67 -9.93
N LEU A 372 -26.80 7.09 -11.12
CA LEU A 372 -27.58 7.45 -12.31
C LEU A 372 -28.41 6.27 -12.87
N VAL A 373 -29.26 5.67 -12.06
CA VAL A 373 -30.53 5.11 -12.49
C VAL A 373 -31.54 6.19 -12.15
N GLU A 374 -32.34 6.62 -13.12
CA GLU A 374 -33.44 7.57 -12.93
C GLU A 374 -34.47 6.99 -11.94
N HIS A 375 -34.15 6.99 -10.65
CA HIS A 375 -35.10 6.67 -9.62
C HIS A 375 -36.05 7.84 -9.50
N SER A 376 -37.32 7.60 -9.85
CA SER A 376 -38.40 8.58 -9.74
C SER A 376 -38.36 9.26 -8.38
N THR A 377 -38.03 10.55 -8.35
CA THR A 377 -37.95 11.38 -7.13
C THR A 377 -39.32 11.65 -6.51
N LYS A 378 -40.39 11.10 -7.10
CA LYS A 378 -41.78 11.39 -6.76
C LYS A 378 -42.26 10.71 -5.46
N ASP A 379 -41.63 9.62 -5.02
CA ASP A 379 -42.11 8.79 -3.90
C ASP A 379 -41.19 8.76 -2.65
N VAL A 380 -40.27 9.72 -2.49
CA VAL A 380 -39.34 9.73 -1.33
C VAL A 380 -39.82 10.71 -0.23
N PRO A 381 -40.20 10.23 0.98
CA PRO A 381 -40.51 11.09 2.11
C PRO A 381 -39.31 11.97 2.51
N ASN A 382 -39.58 13.23 2.86
CA ASN A 382 -38.60 14.25 3.29
C ASN A 382 -37.44 14.50 2.31
N LEU A 383 -37.74 14.61 1.02
CA LEU A 383 -36.74 14.86 -0.03
C LEU A 383 -35.90 16.13 0.19
N LYS A 384 -36.50 17.23 0.70
CA LYS A 384 -35.78 18.49 0.96
C LYS A 384 -34.69 18.34 2.03
N GLU A 385 -35.00 17.64 3.12
CA GLU A 385 -34.03 17.38 4.20
C GLU A 385 -32.91 16.46 3.75
N LYS A 386 -33.23 15.42 2.97
CA LYS A 386 -32.23 14.49 2.41
C LYS A 386 -31.32 15.18 1.39
N LYS A 387 -31.87 16.09 0.56
CA LYS A 387 -31.08 16.94 -0.35
C LYS A 387 -30.18 17.90 0.42
N HIS A 388 -30.66 18.48 1.53
CA HIS A 388 -29.84 19.33 2.40
C HIS A 388 -28.71 18.54 3.05
N GLU A 389 -28.98 17.34 3.57
CA GLU A 389 -27.97 16.44 4.14
C GLU A 389 -26.89 16.06 3.11
N TYR A 390 -27.30 15.74 1.88
CA TYR A 390 -26.36 15.49 0.78
C TYR A 390 -25.55 16.73 0.41
N HIS A 391 -26.17 17.92 0.35
CA HIS A 391 -25.46 19.17 0.10
C HIS A 391 -24.41 19.48 1.18
N LEU A 392 -24.73 19.26 2.46
CA LEU A 392 -23.77 19.42 3.56
C LEU A 392 -22.58 18.45 3.42
N TRP A 393 -22.83 17.21 3.00
CA TRP A 393 -21.78 16.25 2.69
C TRP A 393 -20.89 16.73 1.53
N GLN A 394 -21.49 17.20 0.43
CA GLN A 394 -20.75 17.74 -0.72
C GLN A 394 -19.84 18.92 -0.31
N LEU A 395 -20.36 19.85 0.52
CA LEU A 395 -19.57 20.97 1.04
C LEU A 395 -18.40 20.49 1.91
N TRP A 396 -18.61 19.44 2.71
CA TRP A 396 -17.57 18.86 3.55
C TRP A 396 -16.43 18.26 2.71
N VAL A 397 -16.75 17.45 1.70
CA VAL A 397 -15.77 16.86 0.78
C VAL A 397 -15.05 17.96 -0.01
N LYS A 398 -15.78 18.95 -0.53
CA LYS A 398 -15.21 20.11 -1.24
C LYS A 398 -14.23 20.90 -0.37
N LYS A 399 -14.48 21.06 0.93
CA LYS A 399 -13.53 21.70 1.87
C LYS A 399 -12.19 20.98 1.89
N ARG A 400 -12.20 19.64 1.94
CA ARG A 400 -10.98 18.82 1.93
C ARG A 400 -10.26 18.91 0.59
N LEU A 401 -11.00 18.75 -0.52
CA LEU A 401 -10.46 18.84 -1.88
C LEU A 401 -9.83 20.21 -2.16
N TYR A 402 -10.51 21.28 -1.75
CA TYR A 402 -9.98 22.65 -1.87
C TYR A 402 -8.70 22.85 -1.07
N LYS A 403 -8.63 22.34 0.17
CA LYS A 403 -7.42 22.44 0.99
C LYS A 403 -6.27 21.64 0.39
N HIS A 404 -6.55 20.49 -0.21
CA HIS A 404 -5.52 19.63 -0.80
C HIS A 404 -4.96 20.24 -2.08
N ASN A 405 -5.82 20.72 -2.97
CA ASN A 405 -5.45 21.24 -4.28
C ASN A 405 -5.38 22.77 -4.28
N LYS A 406 -5.09 23.38 -3.13
CA LYS A 406 -5.16 24.83 -2.92
C LYS A 406 -4.25 25.58 -3.89
N ASP A 407 -3.02 25.10 -4.09
CA ASP A 407 -2.02 25.80 -4.89
C ASP A 407 -2.42 25.83 -6.37
N THR A 408 -2.90 24.70 -6.91
CA THR A 408 -3.45 24.64 -8.28
C THR A 408 -4.71 25.49 -8.41
N LEU A 409 -5.63 25.40 -7.44
CA LEU A 409 -6.93 26.07 -7.52
C LEU A 409 -6.85 27.59 -7.42
N ILE A 410 -5.83 28.14 -6.74
CA ILE A 410 -5.63 29.58 -6.63
C ILE A 410 -5.24 30.20 -7.97
N GLN A 411 -4.60 29.44 -8.86
CA GLN A 411 -4.18 29.90 -10.18
C GLN A 411 -5.35 29.98 -11.19
N LEU A 412 -6.43 29.26 -10.92
CA LEU A 412 -7.62 29.23 -11.78
C LEU A 412 -8.63 30.33 -11.42
N ASP A 413 -9.40 30.73 -12.43
CA ASP A 413 -10.51 31.65 -12.26
C ASP A 413 -11.61 31.06 -11.37
N ARG A 414 -12.44 31.94 -10.78
CA ARG A 414 -13.48 31.52 -9.82
C ARG A 414 -14.44 30.49 -10.43
N SER A 415 -14.83 30.68 -11.69
CA SER A 415 -15.76 29.77 -12.38
C SER A 415 -15.12 28.41 -12.63
N GLU A 416 -13.90 28.40 -13.18
CA GLU A 416 -13.13 27.18 -13.46
C GLU A 416 -12.82 26.39 -12.18
N ARG A 417 -12.47 27.09 -11.10
CA ARG A 417 -12.27 26.48 -9.77
C ARG A 417 -13.50 25.73 -9.29
N ILE A 418 -14.70 26.29 -9.49
CA ILE A 418 -15.95 25.65 -9.07
C ILE A 418 -16.21 24.41 -9.92
N GLU A 419 -16.07 24.51 -11.24
CA GLU A 419 -16.26 23.40 -12.17
C GLU A 419 -15.31 22.24 -11.88
N LYS A 420 -14.02 22.54 -11.75
CA LYS A 420 -12.97 21.57 -11.41
C LYS A 420 -13.20 20.91 -10.05
N LEU A 421 -13.70 21.64 -9.06
CA LEU A 421 -14.09 21.08 -7.76
C LEU A 421 -15.32 20.18 -7.84
N GLU A 422 -16.29 20.50 -8.70
CA GLU A 422 -17.47 19.66 -8.95
C GLU A 422 -17.08 18.35 -9.64
N GLN A 423 -16.21 18.43 -10.66
CA GLN A 423 -15.67 17.25 -11.35
C GLN A 423 -14.91 16.35 -10.37
N ALA A 424 -14.04 16.93 -9.53
CA ALA A 424 -13.31 16.18 -8.52
C ALA A 424 -14.24 15.55 -7.47
N LEU A 425 -15.32 16.23 -7.08
CA LEU A 425 -16.33 15.68 -6.20
C LEU A 425 -17.05 14.48 -6.84
N GLY A 426 -17.42 14.58 -8.12
CA GLY A 426 -18.06 13.50 -8.87
C GLY A 426 -17.19 12.25 -8.94
N GLY A 427 -15.89 12.42 -9.19
CA GLY A 427 -14.93 11.31 -9.15
C GLY A 427 -14.86 10.65 -7.77
N VAL A 428 -14.70 11.45 -6.71
CA VAL A 428 -14.66 10.95 -5.33
C VAL A 428 -15.95 10.21 -4.94
N GLU A 429 -17.11 10.71 -5.37
CA GLU A 429 -18.38 10.05 -5.11
C GLU A 429 -18.47 8.69 -5.82
N ALA A 430 -18.07 8.64 -7.10
CA ALA A 430 -18.04 7.40 -7.87
C ALA A 430 -17.09 6.36 -7.26
N ASP A 431 -15.91 6.79 -6.82
CA ASP A 431 -14.93 5.95 -6.14
C ASP A 431 -15.48 5.40 -4.83
N TYR A 432 -16.09 6.24 -4.01
CA TYR A 432 -16.70 5.81 -2.75
C TYR A 432 -17.88 4.86 -2.98
N ALA A 433 -18.70 5.10 -4.01
CA ALA A 433 -19.77 4.18 -4.40
C ALA A 433 -19.20 2.82 -4.86
N ARG A 434 -18.12 2.81 -5.66
CA ARG A 434 -17.41 1.58 -6.07
C ARG A 434 -16.91 0.81 -4.86
N LEU A 435 -16.23 1.46 -3.92
CA LEU A 435 -15.71 0.85 -2.70
C LEU A 435 -16.81 0.31 -1.79
N LEU A 436 -17.90 1.07 -1.59
CA LEU A 436 -19.04 0.62 -0.78
C LEU A 436 -19.72 -0.62 -1.39
N ARG A 437 -19.91 -0.66 -2.71
CA ARG A 437 -20.43 -1.85 -3.40
C ARG A 437 -19.49 -3.05 -3.22
N ALA A 438 -18.17 -2.85 -3.35
CA ALA A 438 -17.20 -3.90 -3.14
C ALA A 438 -17.21 -4.42 -1.69
N PHE A 439 -17.38 -3.52 -0.71
CA PHE A 439 -17.53 -3.88 0.69
C PHE A 439 -18.79 -4.72 0.95
N ASP A 440 -19.94 -4.26 0.45
CA ASP A 440 -21.21 -4.96 0.63
C ASP A 440 -21.22 -6.31 -0.10
N GLY A 441 -20.59 -6.39 -1.27
CA GLY A 441 -20.38 -7.64 -2.00
C GLY A 441 -19.53 -8.65 -1.22
N ARG A 442 -18.48 -8.19 -0.52
CA ARG A 442 -17.65 -9.03 0.37
C ARG A 442 -18.43 -9.49 1.61
N ALA A 443 -19.34 -8.67 2.13
CA ALA A 443 -20.19 -9.01 3.27
C ALA A 443 -21.33 -9.98 2.91
N LYS A 444 -21.86 -9.88 1.67
CA LYS A 444 -22.96 -10.72 1.16
C LYS A 444 -22.49 -12.01 0.48
N ALA A 445 -21.23 -12.12 0.08
CA ALA A 445 -20.70 -13.37 -0.45
C ALA A 445 -20.87 -14.48 0.61
N PRO A 446 -21.63 -15.55 0.33
CA PRO A 446 -21.79 -16.64 1.29
C PRO A 446 -20.41 -17.19 1.65
N LYS A 447 -20.20 -17.48 2.94
CA LYS A 447 -19.05 -18.27 3.40
C LYS A 447 -19.22 -19.68 2.85
N GLY A 448 -18.79 -19.89 1.61
CA GLY A 448 -18.87 -21.16 0.91
C GLY A 448 -19.77 -21.10 -0.30
N GLU A 449 -19.23 -20.63 -1.43
CA GLU A 449 -19.57 -21.18 -2.73
C GLU A 449 -18.46 -20.86 -3.73
N LYS A 450 -18.08 -21.88 -4.49
CA LYS A 450 -16.97 -21.91 -5.44
C LYS A 450 -17.23 -20.93 -6.58
N ARG A 451 -16.24 -20.10 -6.94
CA ARG A 451 -16.14 -19.63 -8.33
C ARG A 451 -15.56 -20.78 -9.15
N GLY A 452 -16.43 -21.50 -9.83
CA GLY A 452 -16.04 -22.35 -10.94
C GLY A 452 -15.50 -21.48 -12.07
N SER A 453 -14.38 -21.92 -12.63
CA SER A 453 -13.93 -21.61 -13.98
C SER A 453 -15.07 -21.83 -14.95
N ASP A 454 -15.38 -20.85 -15.79
CA ASP A 454 -15.74 -21.06 -17.19
C ASP A 454 -15.68 -19.74 -17.97
N GLY A 455 -14.96 -19.79 -19.09
CA GLY A 455 -15.38 -19.17 -20.35
C GLY A 455 -14.83 -17.80 -20.69
N ASP A 456 -13.86 -17.79 -21.60
CA ASP A 456 -13.33 -16.63 -22.32
C ASP A 456 -14.40 -15.69 -22.88
N GLY A 457 -14.10 -14.40 -22.79
CA GLY A 457 -14.77 -13.32 -23.50
C GLY A 457 -13.78 -12.18 -23.64
N GLU A 458 -12.99 -12.21 -24.72
CA GLU A 458 -12.19 -11.08 -25.19
C GLU A 458 -13.10 -9.85 -25.30
N GLY A 459 -12.82 -8.86 -24.45
CA GLY A 459 -13.40 -7.53 -24.50
C GLY A 459 -12.29 -6.55 -24.22
N GLU A 460 -11.66 -6.06 -25.28
CA GLU A 460 -10.90 -4.82 -25.26
C GLU A 460 -11.82 -3.72 -24.71
N GLY A 461 -11.56 -3.32 -23.47
CA GLY A 461 -12.25 -2.24 -22.79
C GLY A 461 -11.21 -1.48 -21.99
N GLU A 462 -10.77 -0.37 -22.57
CA GLU A 462 -9.81 0.59 -22.01
C GLU A 462 -9.99 0.75 -20.50
N GLU A 463 -8.90 0.59 -19.76
CA GLU A 463 -8.78 1.07 -18.38
C GLU A 463 -9.13 2.56 -18.36
N PRO A 464 -10.20 3.01 -17.68
CA PRO A 464 -10.31 4.42 -17.39
C PRO A 464 -9.26 4.70 -16.32
N SER A 465 -8.12 5.27 -16.72
CA SER A 465 -7.12 5.75 -15.79
C SER A 465 -7.82 6.73 -14.84
N ALA A 466 -8.06 6.31 -13.60
CA ALA A 466 -8.34 7.21 -12.51
C ALA A 466 -7.01 7.90 -12.19
N LYS A 467 -6.61 8.84 -13.07
CA LYS A 467 -5.59 9.83 -12.75
C LYS A 467 -5.92 10.30 -11.36
N LYS A 468 -4.97 10.14 -10.43
CA LYS A 468 -4.96 10.78 -9.11
C LYS A 468 -5.78 12.05 -9.24
N ALA A 469 -6.80 12.27 -8.40
CA ALA A 469 -7.55 13.53 -8.36
C ALA A 469 -6.67 14.72 -7.87
N LYS A 470 -5.43 14.79 -8.35
CA LYS A 470 -4.72 16.01 -8.66
C LYS A 470 -5.50 16.66 -9.80
N LEU A 471 -5.96 17.85 -9.51
CA LEU A 471 -6.27 18.81 -10.55
C LEU A 471 -4.98 19.02 -11.34
N ALA A 472 -4.88 18.37 -12.49
CA ALA A 472 -3.99 18.78 -13.55
C ALA A 472 -4.68 19.87 -14.37
#